data_AF-A0AAJ0G9X7-F1
#
_entry.id   AF-A0AAJ0G9X7-F1
#
_cell.length_a   1.000
_cell.length_b   1.000
_cell.length_c   1.000
_cell.angle_alpha   90.00
_cell.angle_beta   90.00
_cell.angle_gamma   90.00
#
_symmetry.space_group_name_H-M   'P 1'
#
loop_
_entity.id
_entity.type
_entity.pdbx_description
1 polymer ?
#
loop_
_entity_poly.entity_id
_entity_poly.type
_entity_poly.pdbx_seq_one_letter_code
_entity_poly.pdbx_strand_id
1 'polypeptide(L)' 'MTQTITVLITGCKSGIGKAMLTAYAARDNYLAIAAIRDGPNTEAAKALEAIPTGQI' A
#
# COMPACT_ATOMS: atom_id res chain seq x y z
N MET A 1 5.33 -22.31 -8.96
CA MET A 1 4.93 -21.58 -7.74
C MET A 1 5.38 -20.15 -7.90
N THR A 2 4.43 -19.23 -8.06
CA THR A 2 4.75 -17.80 -8.13
C THR A 2 4.99 -17.30 -6.71
N GLN A 3 6.16 -16.71 -6.45
CA GLN A 3 6.48 -16.16 -5.13
C GLN A 3 5.79 -14.80 -4.98
N THR A 4 5.02 -14.64 -3.91
CA THR A 4 4.47 -13.34 -3.52
C THR A 4 5.54 -12.54 -2.76
N ILE A 5 5.83 -11.32 -3.22
CA ILE A 5 6.78 -10.42 -2.57
C ILE A 5 6.01 -9.49 -1.64
N THR A 6 6.33 -9.52 -0.34
CA THR A 6 5.72 -8.62 0.65
C THR A 6 6.60 -7.41 0.90
N VAL A 7 6.01 -6.20 0.83
CA VAL A 7 6.69 -4.95 1.12
C VAL A 7 5.94 -4.15 2.19
N LEU A 8 6.67 -3.66 3.19
CA LEU A 8 6.15 -2.75 4.21
C LEU A 8 6.59 -1.32 3.87
N ILE A 9 5.62 -0.42 3.70
CA ILE A 9 5.89 0.97 3.29
C ILE A 9 5.39 1.91 4.39
N THR A 10 6.33 2.67 4.97
CA THR A 10 6.06 3.69 5.97
C THR A 10 5.98 5.08 5.32
N GLY A 11 5.44 6.07 6.03
CA GLY A 11 5.32 7.44 5.49
C GLY A 11 4.36 7.54 4.30
N CYS A 12 3.43 6.58 4.16
CA CYS A 12 2.56 6.43 3.00
C CYS A 12 1.33 7.36 2.99
N LYS A 13 1.16 8.20 4.02
CA LYS A 13 0.10 9.21 4.08
C LYS A 13 0.23 10.29 2.99
N SER A 14 1.45 10.63 2.58
CA SER A 14 1.71 11.65 1.56
C SER A 14 3.06 11.47 0.85
N GLY A 15 3.31 12.28 -0.18
CA GLY A 15 4.60 12.38 -0.85
C GLY A 15 5.11 11.06 -1.45
N ILE A 16 6.41 10.81 -1.29
CA ILE A 16 7.10 9.66 -1.90
C ILE A 16 6.59 8.33 -1.33
N GLY A 17 6.31 8.25 -0.02
CA GLY A 17 5.79 7.02 0.57
C GLY A 17 4.46 6.60 -0.05
N LYS A 18 3.58 7.58 -0.34
CA LYS A 18 2.31 7.31 -1.04
C LYS A 18 2.55 6.85 -2.48
N ALA A 19 3.42 7.53 -3.21
CA ALA A 19 3.76 7.14 -4.58
C ALA A 19 4.37 5.73 -4.64
N MET A 20 5.22 5.39 -3.68
CA MET A 20 5.81 4.06 -3.56
C MET A 20 4.74 3.01 -3.28
N LEU A 21 3.83 3.26 -2.32
CA LEU A 21 2.71 2.36 -2.04
C LEU A 21 1.85 2.12 -3.29
N THR A 22 1.47 3.17 -4.02
CA THR A 22 0.73 3.04 -5.28
C THR A 22 1.48 2.20 -6.30
N ALA A 23 2.79 2.41 -6.46
CA ALA A 23 3.59 1.70 -7.45
C ALA A 23 3.76 0.21 -7.12
N TYR A 24 3.91 -0.16 -5.84
CA TYR A 24 4.04 -1.56 -5.43
C TYR A 24 2.69 -2.28 -5.34
N ALA A 25 1.63 -1.59 -4.90
CA ALA A 25 0.29 -2.15 -4.83
C ALA A 25 -0.24 -2.55 -6.22
N ALA A 26 0.09 -1.79 -7.27
CA ALA A 26 -0.35 -2.06 -8.64
C ALA A 26 0.36 -3.25 -9.33
N ARG A 27 1.34 -3.89 -8.69
CA ARG A 27 2.10 -5.01 -9.27
C ARG A 27 1.45 -6.35 -8.93
N ASP A 28 1.42 -7.25 -9.90
CA ASP A 28 0.99 -8.63 -9.66
C ASP A 28 2.00 -9.37 -8.80
N ASN A 29 1.53 -10.30 -7.96
CA ASN A 29 2.31 -11.06 -7.00
C ASN A 29 3.02 -10.20 -5.94
N TYR A 30 2.54 -8.98 -5.67
CA TYR A 30 3.03 -8.14 -4.59
C TYR A 30 1.95 -7.93 -3.52
N LEU A 31 2.34 -8.11 -2.26
CA LEU A 31 1.55 -7.69 -1.10
C LEU A 31 2.18 -6.40 -0.53
N ALA A 32 1.53 -5.27 -0.76
CA ALA A 32 1.98 -3.99 -0.22
C ALA A 32 1.23 -3.64 1.08
N ILE A 33 1.97 -3.46 2.17
CA ILE A 33 1.44 -3.13 3.50
C ILE A 33 1.74 -1.66 3.79
N ALA A 34 0.69 -0.86 3.99
CA ALA A 34 0.80 0.53 4.36
C ALA A 34 0.86 0.70 5.89
N ALA A 35 1.96 1.24 6.41
CA ALA A 35 2.09 1.58 7.83
C ALA A 35 1.86 3.08 8.06
N ILE A 36 0.73 3.41 8.68
CA ILE A 36 0.37 4.75 9.15
C ILE A 36 0.10 4.76 10.65
N ARG A 37 0.18 5.95 11.27
CA ARG A 37 -0.14 6.13 12.69
C ARG A 37 -1.65 6.29 12.94
N ASP A 38 -2.38 6.66 11.90
CA ASP A 38 -3.82 6.91 11.97
C ASP A 38 -4.59 5.59 12.17
N GLY A 39 -5.71 5.65 12.90
CA GLY A 39 -6.57 4.49 13.11
C GLY A 39 -7.30 4.03 11.84
N PRO A 40 -7.87 2.81 11.83
CA PRO A 40 -8.44 2.18 10.62
C PRO A 40 -9.64 2.92 10.02
N ASN A 41 -10.40 3.66 10.83
CA ASN A 41 -11.59 4.37 10.35
C ASN A 41 -11.34 5.83 9.94
N THR A 42 -10.07 6.24 9.87
CA THR A 42 -9.69 7.61 9.51
C THR A 42 -9.74 7.83 7.99
N GLU A 43 -9.93 9.08 7.56
CA GLU A 43 -9.89 9.42 6.13
C GLU A 43 -8.55 9.06 5.49
N ALA A 44 -7.45 9.18 6.25
CA ALA A 44 -6.13 8.78 5.79
C ALA A 44 -6.07 7.29 5.47
N ALA A 45 -6.59 6.41 6.35
CA ALA A 45 -6.64 4.97 6.10
C ALA A 45 -7.49 4.64 4.86
N LYS A 46 -8.71 5.18 4.80
CA LYS A 46 -9.63 4.96 3.66
C LYS A 46 -9.05 5.42 2.32
N ALA A 47 -8.30 6.53 2.32
CA ALA A 47 -7.64 7.02 1.11
C ALA A 47 -6.51 6.09 0.61
N LEU A 48 -5.90 5.30 1.50
CA LEU A 48 -4.91 4.30 1.12
C LEU A 48 -5.55 2.99 0.68
N GLU A 49 -6.68 2.60 1.28
CA GLU A 49 -7.49 1.45 0.84
C GLU A 49 -8.06 1.63 -0.58
N ALA A 50 -8.31 2.87 -0.99
CA ALA A 50 -8.77 3.19 -2.34
C ALA A 50 -7.68 3.09 -3.43
N ILE A 51 -6.43 2.77 -3.07
CA ILE A 51 -5.33 2.61 -4.04
C ILE A 51 -5.57 1.33 -4.86
N PRO A 52 -5.53 1.40 -6.21
CA PRO A 52 -5.69 0.21 -7.06
C PRO A 52 -4.60 -0.85 -6.79
N THR A 53 -5.00 -2.12 -6.76
CA THR A 53 -4.11 -3.26 -6.52
C THR A 53 -4.02 -4.20 -7.72
N GLY A 54 -2.86 -4.81 -7.93
CA GLY A 54 -2.65 -5.93 -8.85
C GLY A 54 -3.25 -7.24 -8.32
N GLN A 55 -3.12 -8.31 -9.09
CA GLN A 55 -3.54 -9.65 -8.66
C GLN A 55 -2.47 -10.31 -7.79
N ILE A 56 -2.88 -11.00 -6.72
CA ILE A 56 -1.98 -11.68 -5.77
C ILE A 56 -1.95 -13.18 -6.07
#